data_AF-A0A663FFH7-F1
#
_entry.id   AF-A0A663FFH7-F1
#
_cell.length_a   1.000
_cell.length_b   1.000
_cell.length_c   1.000
_cell.angle_alpha   90.00
_cell.angle_beta   90.00
_cell.angle_gamma   90.00
#
_symmetry.space_group_name_H-M   'P 1'
#
loop_
_entity.id
_entity.type
_entity.pdbx_description
1 polymer ?
#
loop_
_entity_poly.entity_id
_entity_poly.type
_entity_poly.pdbx_seq_one_letter_code
_entity_poly.pdbx_strand_id
1 'polypeptide(L)'
;MSVVPGCRGGGGGMVPVLPGLYVGGAESCSSPESLSAAGVVAVLTVEAEEEEEPPPGMRAMHVRARDEPGADLLSRLDDCAAFIDAARADGGAVLVRCRAGVSRSVAVVTAYLMKKEGLGWEEAYAVVRTAKPDAEVNPGFQGQLKLYEAMGCAVDSSSAFYKRYRLQMLTERYPEMNAEGRVRGGWLRVSPSEQPSLELASQTFVPALENCCSSVGEKSVFERCLRNKIRKELFSLAKRRNGKELQDLPREVFAVDPTNICQTPNTEVLYRCRKCRRALFRGSSILSHVEGSGPTAFAHKRITDSAQLCGDSREKCTSYFTEPVQWMEPALLGVMEGQLLCPKCTSKLGSFSWRGEQCSCGRWVTPAFQIHKSRVDEVRTLPGGNFQTAKT
;
A
#
# COMPACT_ATOMS: atom_id res chain seq x y z
N MET A 1 12.41 -26.77 -17.24
CA MET A 1 13.01 -25.49 -17.66
C MET A 1 14.51 -25.65 -17.70
N SER A 2 15.16 -25.37 -18.82
CA SER A 2 16.63 -25.38 -18.91
C SER A 2 17.14 -24.02 -18.41
N VAL A 3 17.56 -23.96 -17.15
CA VAL A 3 18.28 -22.80 -16.59
C VAL A 3 19.59 -22.67 -17.37
N VAL A 4 19.90 -21.47 -17.85
CA VAL A 4 21.15 -21.23 -18.59
C VAL A 4 22.33 -21.50 -17.65
N PRO A 5 23.29 -22.38 -18.00
CA PRO A 5 24.42 -22.67 -17.12
C PRO A 5 25.17 -21.38 -16.76
N GLY A 6 25.34 -21.13 -15.46
CA GLY A 6 25.88 -19.87 -14.95
C GLY A 6 27.28 -19.55 -15.49
N CYS A 7 27.40 -18.46 -16.23
CA CYS A 7 28.68 -17.85 -16.52
C CYS A 7 29.25 -17.27 -15.21
N ARG A 8 30.29 -17.89 -14.66
CA ARG A 8 31.09 -17.32 -13.56
C ARG A 8 31.92 -16.16 -14.11
N GLY A 9 31.36 -14.96 -14.12
CA GLY A 9 32.07 -13.72 -14.38
C GLY A 9 31.89 -12.77 -13.20
N GLY A 10 32.95 -12.56 -12.41
CA GLY A 10 32.98 -11.46 -11.45
C GLY A 10 33.08 -10.14 -12.22
N GLY A 11 32.12 -9.25 -12.02
CA GLY A 11 32.03 -7.94 -12.66
C GLY A 11 30.57 -7.60 -12.95
N GLY A 12 30.12 -6.40 -12.56
CA GLY A 12 28.72 -5.96 -12.69
C GLY A 12 28.26 -5.89 -14.14
N GLY A 13 27.87 -7.03 -14.69
CA GLY A 13 27.26 -7.14 -16.01
C GLY A 13 25.85 -7.70 -15.88
N MET A 14 25.10 -7.63 -16.97
CA MET A 14 23.77 -8.26 -17.04
C MET A 14 23.88 -9.78 -16.86
N VAL A 15 22.98 -10.36 -16.06
CA VAL A 15 22.96 -11.78 -15.74
C VAL A 15 21.78 -12.45 -16.46
N PRO A 16 22.00 -13.50 -17.27
CA PRO A 16 20.92 -14.23 -17.91
C PRO A 16 20.14 -15.06 -16.88
N VAL A 17 18.81 -14.92 -16.88
CA VAL A 17 17.91 -15.71 -16.01
C VAL A 17 17.19 -16.78 -16.84
N LEU A 18 16.66 -16.39 -17.99
CA LEU A 18 16.07 -17.26 -19.01
C LEU A 18 16.54 -16.84 -20.40
N PRO A 19 16.37 -17.67 -21.44
CA PRO A 19 16.58 -17.23 -22.82
C PRO A 19 15.81 -15.94 -23.12
N GLY A 20 16.53 -14.89 -23.52
CA GLY A 20 15.97 -13.57 -23.80
C GLY A 20 15.60 -12.73 -22.57
N LEU A 21 15.97 -13.12 -21.34
CA LEU A 21 15.66 -12.38 -20.12
C LEU A 21 16.90 -12.19 -19.25
N TYR A 22 17.29 -10.94 -19.05
CA TYR A 22 18.45 -10.54 -18.27
C TYR A 22 18.07 -9.66 -17.08
N VAL A 23 18.81 -9.77 -15.99
CA VAL A 23 18.70 -8.91 -14.80
C VAL A 23 20.02 -8.19 -14.55
N GLY A 24 19.99 -6.90 -14.17
CA GLY A 24 21.22 -6.12 -14.03
C GLY A 24 21.14 -4.89 -13.14
N GLY A 25 22.32 -4.30 -12.90
CA GLY A 25 22.54 -3.03 -12.22
C GLY A 25 22.63 -1.84 -13.19
N ALA A 26 23.03 -0.66 -12.69
CA ALA A 26 23.20 0.53 -13.53
C ALA A 26 24.27 0.35 -14.61
N GLU A 27 25.35 -0.32 -14.24
CA GLU A 27 26.49 -0.68 -15.07
C GLU A 27 26.15 -1.63 -16.23
N SER A 28 24.99 -2.30 -16.17
CA SER A 28 24.56 -3.23 -17.21
C SER A 28 24.16 -2.55 -18.52
N CYS A 29 23.93 -1.23 -18.51
CA CYS A 29 23.69 -0.43 -19.71
C CYS A 29 24.94 0.27 -20.26
N SER A 30 26.10 0.16 -19.59
CA SER A 30 27.28 0.95 -19.94
C SER A 30 28.02 0.48 -21.21
N SER A 31 27.70 -0.71 -21.74
CA SER A 31 28.25 -1.21 -23.01
C SER A 31 27.13 -1.54 -24.00
N PRO A 32 26.89 -0.66 -25.00
CA PRO A 32 25.95 -0.93 -26.08
C PRO A 32 26.28 -2.19 -26.87
N GLU A 33 27.56 -2.52 -27.02
CA GLU A 33 28.02 -3.73 -27.70
C GLU A 33 27.57 -5.00 -26.98
N SER A 34 27.64 -5.00 -25.65
CA SER A 34 27.19 -6.13 -24.82
C SER A 34 25.69 -6.36 -24.97
N LEU A 35 24.90 -5.29 -24.95
CA LEU A 35 23.45 -5.36 -25.16
C LEU A 35 23.12 -5.90 -26.56
N SER A 36 23.78 -5.39 -27.59
CA SER A 36 23.60 -5.84 -28.97
C SER A 36 24.01 -7.32 -29.15
N ALA A 37 25.12 -7.75 -28.55
CA ALA A 37 25.60 -9.12 -28.62
C ALA A 37 24.65 -10.12 -27.93
N ALA A 38 23.95 -9.66 -26.88
CA ALA A 38 22.91 -10.44 -26.20
C ALA A 38 21.52 -10.36 -26.89
N GLY A 39 21.40 -9.63 -27.99
CA GLY A 39 20.13 -9.44 -28.70
C GLY A 39 19.09 -8.64 -27.90
N VAL A 40 19.55 -7.78 -26.98
CA VAL A 40 18.64 -6.95 -26.17
C VAL A 40 18.00 -5.88 -27.05
N VAL A 41 16.68 -5.92 -27.16
CA VAL A 41 15.86 -4.97 -27.93
C VAL A 41 15.08 -4.02 -27.03
N ALA A 42 15.07 -4.27 -25.72
CA ALA A 42 14.31 -3.49 -24.76
C ALA A 42 14.97 -3.44 -23.37
N VAL A 43 14.79 -2.31 -22.68
CA VAL A 43 15.26 -2.10 -21.30
C VAL A 43 14.10 -1.68 -20.41
N LEU A 44 13.91 -2.40 -19.30
CA LEU A 44 12.95 -2.05 -18.24
C LEU A 44 13.73 -1.56 -17.02
N THR A 45 13.61 -0.28 -16.69
CA THR A 45 14.30 0.36 -15.56
C THR A 45 13.35 0.58 -14.40
N VAL A 46 13.73 0.11 -13.20
CA VAL A 46 12.95 0.27 -11.95
C VAL A 46 13.70 1.17 -10.98
N GLU A 47 13.49 2.49 -11.08
CA GLU A 47 14.22 3.50 -10.31
C GLU A 47 13.33 4.64 -9.80
N ALA A 48 13.83 5.45 -8.85
CA ALA A 48 13.01 6.50 -8.23
C ALA A 48 12.80 7.69 -9.17
N GLU A 49 13.81 7.98 -9.98
CA GLU A 49 13.86 9.07 -10.93
C GLU A 49 14.08 8.47 -12.31
N GLU A 50 13.52 9.12 -13.34
CA GLU A 50 13.79 8.74 -14.72
C GLU A 50 15.21 9.15 -15.06
N GLU A 51 16.10 8.18 -15.22
CA GLU A 51 17.41 8.36 -15.83
C GLU A 51 17.33 8.23 -17.36
N GLU A 52 18.47 8.53 -18.00
CA GLU A 52 18.76 8.67 -19.43
C GLU A 52 17.90 7.88 -20.43
N GLU A 53 17.72 8.46 -21.61
CA GLU A 53 17.08 7.79 -22.75
C GLU A 53 17.79 6.47 -23.07
N PRO A 54 17.04 5.41 -23.42
CA PRO A 54 17.65 4.14 -23.80
C PRO A 54 18.62 4.31 -24.97
N PRO A 55 19.59 3.38 -25.12
CA PRO A 55 20.41 3.34 -26.31
C PRO A 55 19.54 3.39 -27.59
N PRO A 56 19.99 4.09 -28.64
CA PRO A 56 19.22 4.26 -29.88
C PRO A 56 18.74 2.92 -30.45
N GLY A 57 17.46 2.85 -30.82
CA GLY A 57 16.85 1.65 -31.41
C GLY A 57 16.31 0.62 -30.41
N MET A 58 16.40 0.88 -29.10
CA MET A 58 15.79 0.01 -28.07
C MET A 58 14.50 0.61 -27.50
N ARG A 59 13.54 -0.25 -27.18
CA ARG A 59 12.34 0.16 -26.43
C ARG A 59 12.69 0.33 -24.96
N ALA A 60 12.07 1.31 -24.29
CA ALA A 60 12.23 1.52 -22.86
C ALA A 60 10.89 1.52 -22.12
N MET A 61 10.94 1.02 -20.89
CA MET A 61 9.90 1.21 -19.90
C MET A 61 10.55 1.64 -18.58
N HIS A 62 10.05 2.72 -18.00
CA HIS A 62 10.47 3.16 -16.67
C HIS A 62 9.36 2.92 -15.64
N VAL A 63 9.72 2.30 -14.52
CA VAL A 63 8.85 2.08 -13.36
C VAL A 63 9.40 2.86 -12.19
N ARG A 64 8.64 3.87 -11.76
CA ARG A 64 9.02 4.71 -10.63
C ARG A 64 8.88 3.96 -9.31
N ALA A 65 9.99 3.51 -8.72
CA ALA A 65 10.03 2.86 -7.41
C ALA A 65 11.37 3.04 -6.68
N ARG A 66 11.29 3.47 -5.42
CA ARG A 66 12.41 3.44 -4.47
C ARG A 66 12.63 2.02 -3.95
N ASP A 67 13.85 1.71 -3.55
CA ASP A 67 14.15 0.41 -2.94
C ASP A 67 13.86 0.43 -1.44
N GLU A 68 12.59 0.62 -1.10
CA GLU A 68 12.13 0.67 0.28
C GLU A 68 10.90 -0.23 0.44
N PRO A 69 10.68 -0.84 1.62
CA PRO A 69 9.55 -1.75 1.82
C PRO A 69 8.19 -1.12 1.52
N GLY A 70 8.06 0.19 1.71
CA GLY A 70 6.83 0.95 1.45
C GLY A 70 6.55 1.25 -0.03
N ALA A 71 7.53 1.14 -0.93
CA ALA A 71 7.35 1.46 -2.35
C ALA A 71 6.37 0.48 -3.01
N ASP A 72 5.52 0.99 -3.91
CA ASP A 72 4.53 0.16 -4.60
C ASP A 72 5.08 -0.27 -5.96
N LEU A 73 5.40 -1.56 -6.08
CA LEU A 73 5.80 -2.22 -7.32
C LEU A 73 4.67 -3.12 -7.85
N LEU A 74 3.85 -3.67 -6.95
CA LEU A 74 2.72 -4.57 -7.23
C LEU A 74 1.83 -4.03 -8.34
N SER A 75 1.44 -2.76 -8.28
CA SER A 75 0.55 -2.13 -9.27
C SER A 75 1.08 -2.10 -10.69
N ARG A 76 2.38 -2.31 -10.88
CA ARG A 76 3.07 -2.23 -12.17
C ARG A 76 3.49 -3.60 -12.70
N LEU A 77 3.36 -4.67 -11.92
CA LEU A 77 3.89 -6.00 -12.28
C LEU A 77 3.28 -6.56 -13.57
N ASP A 78 1.99 -6.33 -13.81
CA ASP A 78 1.32 -6.79 -15.05
C ASP A 78 1.82 -6.03 -16.29
N ASP A 79 1.98 -4.71 -16.19
CA ASP A 79 2.56 -3.88 -17.25
C ASP A 79 4.01 -4.31 -17.54
N CYS A 80 4.80 -4.55 -16.49
CA CYS A 80 6.16 -5.05 -16.61
C CYS A 80 6.19 -6.39 -17.34
N ALA A 81 5.31 -7.33 -16.97
CA ALA A 81 5.26 -8.64 -17.58
C ALA A 81 4.87 -8.56 -19.07
N ALA A 82 3.92 -7.70 -19.42
CA ALA A 82 3.54 -7.46 -20.81
C ALA A 82 4.70 -6.86 -21.63
N PHE A 83 5.45 -5.92 -21.05
CA PHE A 83 6.64 -5.34 -21.69
C PHE A 83 7.74 -6.37 -21.94
N ILE A 84 8.01 -7.23 -20.95
CA ILE A 84 8.98 -8.33 -21.03
C ILE A 84 8.55 -9.34 -22.11
N ASP A 85 7.28 -9.74 -22.13
CA ASP A 85 6.74 -10.64 -23.17
C ASP A 85 6.88 -10.04 -24.58
N ALA A 86 6.52 -8.78 -24.75
CA ALA A 86 6.65 -8.09 -26.03
C ALA A 86 8.11 -7.97 -26.51
N ALA A 87 9.08 -7.93 -25.59
CA ALA A 87 10.51 -7.91 -25.92
C ALA A 87 11.12 -9.27 -26.22
N ARG A 88 10.55 -10.33 -25.64
CA ARG A 88 10.94 -11.71 -25.92
C ARG A 88 10.26 -12.29 -27.15
N ALA A 89 9.22 -11.61 -27.68
CA ALA A 89 8.62 -11.92 -28.96
C ALA A 89 9.67 -11.89 -30.08
N ASP A 90 9.47 -12.72 -31.10
CA ASP A 90 10.33 -12.83 -32.30
C ASP A 90 11.82 -13.09 -31.99
N GLY A 91 12.12 -13.66 -30.81
CA GLY A 91 13.49 -14.03 -30.40
C GLY A 91 14.32 -12.89 -29.82
N GLY A 92 13.73 -11.72 -29.56
CA GLY A 92 14.41 -10.62 -28.89
C GLY A 92 14.73 -10.90 -27.41
N ALA A 93 15.55 -10.03 -26.81
CA ALA A 93 15.84 -10.07 -25.39
C ALA A 93 15.51 -8.77 -24.67
N VAL A 94 15.33 -8.87 -23.35
CA VAL A 94 15.08 -7.73 -22.46
C VAL A 94 16.02 -7.72 -21.28
N LEU A 95 16.50 -6.53 -20.93
CA LEU A 95 17.22 -6.27 -19.70
C LEU A 95 16.28 -5.59 -18.70
N VAL A 96 16.09 -6.22 -17.54
CA VAL A 96 15.41 -5.61 -16.39
C VAL A 96 16.46 -5.11 -15.40
N ARG A 97 16.54 -3.80 -15.20
CA ARG A 97 17.57 -3.17 -14.35
C ARG A 97 16.99 -2.28 -13.26
N CYS A 98 17.81 -2.09 -12.24
CA CYS A 98 17.70 -1.01 -11.27
C CYS A 98 19.12 -0.56 -10.90
N ARG A 99 19.27 0.41 -10.00
CA ARG A 99 20.58 0.94 -9.64
C ARG A 99 21.63 -0.11 -9.25
N ALA A 100 21.27 -1.06 -8.39
CA ALA A 100 22.20 -2.07 -7.85
C ALA A 100 22.02 -3.48 -8.43
N GLY A 101 20.91 -3.73 -9.13
CA GLY A 101 20.57 -5.06 -9.62
C GLY A 101 20.20 -6.10 -8.57
N VAL A 102 20.02 -5.72 -7.29
CA VAL A 102 19.87 -6.66 -6.16
C VAL A 102 18.40 -6.91 -5.75
N SER A 103 17.57 -5.87 -5.69
CA SER A 103 16.23 -5.93 -5.08
C SER A 103 15.09 -5.61 -6.08
N ARG A 104 14.98 -4.36 -6.55
CA ARG A 104 13.87 -3.91 -7.44
C ARG A 104 13.75 -4.69 -8.75
N SER A 105 14.83 -4.79 -9.52
CA SER A 105 14.84 -5.53 -10.78
C SER A 105 14.62 -7.01 -10.57
N VAL A 106 15.22 -7.58 -9.52
CA VAL A 106 15.01 -8.96 -9.09
C VAL A 106 13.55 -9.23 -8.74
N ALA A 107 12.87 -8.31 -8.06
CA ALA A 107 11.46 -8.44 -7.74
C ALA A 107 10.58 -8.49 -9.00
N VAL A 108 10.85 -7.61 -9.99
CA VAL A 108 10.13 -7.61 -11.28
C VAL A 108 10.38 -8.91 -12.05
N VAL A 109 11.63 -9.36 -12.14
CA VAL A 109 11.97 -10.62 -12.82
C VAL A 109 11.31 -11.81 -12.12
N THR A 110 11.32 -11.83 -10.78
CA THR A 110 10.64 -12.88 -9.99
C THR A 110 9.15 -12.91 -10.29
N ALA A 111 8.46 -11.75 -10.27
CA ALA A 111 7.05 -11.65 -10.62
C ALA A 111 6.75 -12.15 -12.03
N TYR A 112 7.62 -11.82 -12.99
CA TYR A 112 7.47 -12.30 -14.37
C TYR A 112 7.57 -13.82 -14.46
N LEU A 113 8.54 -14.44 -13.77
CA LEU A 113 8.66 -15.90 -13.71
C LEU A 113 7.42 -16.54 -13.08
N MET A 114 6.92 -15.98 -11.97
CA MET A 114 5.68 -16.46 -11.34
C MET A 114 4.51 -16.46 -12.34
N LYS A 115 4.33 -15.35 -13.06
CA LYS A 115 3.24 -15.20 -14.04
C LYS A 115 3.41 -16.12 -15.25
N LYS A 116 4.61 -16.15 -15.83
CA LYS A 116 4.84 -16.83 -17.12
C LYS A 116 4.94 -18.34 -16.97
N GLU A 117 5.56 -18.80 -15.88
CA GLU A 117 5.90 -20.19 -15.66
C GLU A 117 4.98 -20.86 -14.61
N GLY A 118 4.05 -20.11 -14.00
CA GLY A 118 3.12 -20.62 -13.00
C GLY A 118 3.80 -21.04 -11.69
N LEU A 119 4.98 -20.47 -11.40
CA LEU A 119 5.76 -20.79 -10.21
C LEU A 119 5.24 -20.03 -8.99
N GLY A 120 5.32 -20.65 -7.82
CA GLY A 120 5.14 -19.93 -6.55
C GLY A 120 6.27 -18.93 -6.32
N TRP A 121 6.07 -17.96 -5.40
CA TRP A 121 7.06 -16.89 -5.23
C TRP A 121 8.44 -17.43 -4.81
N GLU A 122 8.48 -18.44 -3.93
CA GLU A 122 9.73 -19.04 -3.42
C GLU A 122 10.50 -19.75 -4.52
N GLU A 123 9.79 -20.49 -5.38
CA GLU A 123 10.35 -21.23 -6.50
C GLU A 123 10.90 -20.28 -7.56
N ALA A 124 10.10 -19.28 -7.96
CA ALA A 124 10.52 -18.24 -8.89
C ALA A 124 11.75 -17.48 -8.38
N TYR A 125 11.76 -17.12 -7.09
CA TYR A 125 12.87 -16.41 -6.48
C TYR A 125 14.14 -17.28 -6.40
N ALA A 126 13.99 -18.59 -6.13
CA ALA A 126 15.10 -19.54 -6.16
C ALA A 126 15.74 -19.66 -7.55
N VAL A 127 14.95 -19.62 -8.63
CA VAL A 127 15.47 -19.57 -10.00
C VAL A 127 16.34 -18.34 -10.22
N VAL A 128 15.86 -17.15 -9.81
CA VAL A 128 16.66 -15.92 -9.94
C VAL A 128 17.93 -15.99 -9.10
N ARG A 129 17.87 -16.51 -7.86
CA ARG A 129 19.02 -16.67 -6.96
C ARG A 129 20.06 -17.66 -7.47
N THR A 130 19.64 -18.66 -8.25
CA THR A 130 20.54 -19.60 -8.90
C THR A 130 21.39 -18.91 -9.97
N ALA A 131 20.79 -18.01 -10.75
CA ALA A 131 21.49 -17.21 -11.74
C ALA A 131 22.29 -16.06 -11.10
N LYS A 132 21.73 -15.42 -10.07
CA LYS A 132 22.26 -14.24 -9.39
C LYS A 132 22.29 -14.43 -7.87
N PRO A 133 23.37 -15.00 -7.29
CA PRO A 133 23.43 -15.37 -5.86
C PRO A 133 23.31 -14.20 -4.88
N ASP A 134 23.70 -12.99 -5.29
CA ASP A 134 23.59 -11.75 -4.52
C ASP A 134 22.20 -11.11 -4.58
N ALA A 135 21.24 -11.74 -5.26
CA ALA A 135 19.85 -11.29 -5.27
C ALA A 135 19.26 -11.27 -3.84
N GLU A 136 18.69 -10.13 -3.46
CA GLU A 136 18.08 -9.88 -2.16
C GLU A 136 16.92 -8.90 -2.30
N VAL A 137 15.72 -9.42 -2.53
CA VAL A 137 14.49 -8.61 -2.59
C VAL A 137 14.14 -8.10 -1.19
N ASN A 138 13.86 -6.80 -1.06
CA ASN A 138 13.49 -6.24 0.24
C ASN A 138 12.16 -6.84 0.80
N PRO A 139 11.93 -6.81 2.13
CA PRO A 139 10.77 -7.47 2.74
C PRO A 139 9.40 -6.97 2.24
N GLY A 140 9.28 -5.69 1.87
CA GLY A 140 8.03 -5.14 1.36
C GLY A 140 7.68 -5.68 -0.03
N PHE A 141 8.67 -5.77 -0.91
CA PHE A 141 8.51 -6.41 -2.23
C PHE A 141 8.27 -7.92 -2.11
N GLN A 142 8.88 -8.61 -1.14
CA GLN A 142 8.53 -10.02 -0.86
C GLN A 142 7.04 -10.15 -0.49
N GLY A 143 6.52 -9.24 0.34
CA GLY A 143 5.09 -9.17 0.67
C GLY A 143 4.21 -8.93 -0.56
N GLN A 144 4.65 -8.06 -1.47
CA GLN A 144 3.96 -7.80 -2.75
C GLN A 144 3.92 -9.03 -3.65
N LEU A 145 5.03 -9.76 -3.76
CA LEU A 145 5.09 -10.99 -4.56
C LEU A 145 4.16 -12.07 -3.99
N LYS A 146 4.14 -12.28 -2.67
CA LYS A 146 3.20 -13.21 -2.02
C LYS A 146 1.74 -12.83 -2.26
N LEU A 147 1.44 -11.52 -2.25
CA LEU A 147 0.09 -11.06 -2.57
C LEU A 147 -0.22 -11.27 -4.06
N TYR A 148 0.74 -11.01 -4.94
CA TYR A 148 0.60 -11.26 -6.38
C TYR A 148 0.29 -12.73 -6.67
N GLU A 149 0.99 -13.65 -6.01
CA GLU A 149 0.71 -15.09 -6.03
C GLU A 149 -0.72 -15.40 -5.54
N ALA A 150 -1.13 -14.84 -4.40
CA ALA A 150 -2.47 -15.04 -3.85
C ALA A 150 -3.60 -14.49 -4.75
N MET A 151 -3.29 -13.52 -5.61
CA MET A 151 -4.19 -12.99 -6.64
C MET A 151 -4.11 -13.75 -7.97
N GLY A 152 -3.39 -14.87 -8.04
CA GLY A 152 -3.24 -15.67 -9.25
C GLY A 152 -2.31 -15.05 -10.28
N CYS A 153 -1.28 -14.32 -9.85
CA CYS A 153 -0.32 -13.62 -10.71
C CYS A 153 -0.98 -12.65 -11.70
N ALA A 154 -2.05 -11.99 -11.24
CA ALA A 154 -2.76 -10.94 -11.95
C ALA A 154 -3.13 -9.82 -10.97
N VAL A 155 -2.94 -8.57 -11.39
CA VAL A 155 -3.32 -7.39 -10.60
C VAL A 155 -4.73 -6.98 -11.00
N ASP A 156 -5.72 -7.44 -10.25
CA ASP A 156 -7.08 -6.91 -10.34
C ASP A 156 -7.24 -5.73 -9.36
N SER A 157 -7.16 -4.51 -9.88
CA SER A 157 -7.33 -3.29 -9.07
C SER A 157 -8.73 -3.12 -8.50
N SER A 158 -9.72 -3.85 -9.02
CA SER A 158 -11.10 -3.83 -8.50
C SER A 158 -11.30 -4.75 -7.30
N SER A 159 -10.41 -5.72 -7.12
CA SER A 159 -10.44 -6.72 -6.06
C SER A 159 -10.31 -6.09 -4.67
N ALA A 160 -11.14 -6.59 -3.74
CA ALA A 160 -11.08 -6.18 -2.33
C ALA A 160 -9.72 -6.49 -1.68
N PHE A 161 -9.03 -7.55 -2.14
CA PHE A 161 -7.70 -7.90 -1.65
C PHE A 161 -6.66 -6.85 -2.05
N TYR A 162 -6.64 -6.44 -3.31
CA TYR A 162 -5.73 -5.42 -3.82
C TYR A 162 -5.96 -4.09 -3.11
N LYS A 163 -7.22 -3.62 -3.05
CA LYS A 163 -7.55 -2.35 -2.39
C LYS A 163 -7.18 -2.36 -0.93
N ARG A 164 -7.49 -3.43 -0.19
CA ARG A 164 -7.10 -3.57 1.22
C ARG A 164 -5.59 -3.48 1.41
N TYR A 165 -4.83 -4.18 0.57
CA TYR A 165 -3.37 -4.12 0.60
C TYR A 165 -2.85 -2.71 0.30
N ARG A 166 -3.36 -2.07 -0.76
CA ARG A 166 -2.98 -0.70 -1.13
C ARG A 166 -3.27 0.29 -0.01
N LEU A 167 -4.42 0.16 0.62
CA LEU A 167 -4.79 0.96 1.78
C LEU A 167 -3.86 0.69 2.97
N GLN A 168 -3.49 -0.56 3.24
CA GLN A 168 -2.52 -0.89 4.29
C GLN A 168 -1.13 -0.29 3.99
N MET A 169 -0.63 -0.39 2.77
CA MET A 169 0.65 0.20 2.37
C MET A 169 0.68 1.72 2.54
N LEU A 170 -0.43 2.38 2.21
CA LEU A 170 -0.59 3.82 2.46
C LEU A 170 -0.51 4.13 3.96
N THR A 171 -1.00 3.25 4.84
CA THR A 171 -0.92 3.45 6.29
C THR A 171 0.47 3.19 6.87
N GLU A 172 1.22 2.22 6.35
CA GLU A 172 2.55 1.85 6.84
C GLU A 172 3.61 2.93 6.55
N ARG A 173 3.42 3.77 5.52
CA ARG A 173 4.27 4.94 5.24
C ARG A 173 4.13 6.07 6.26
N TYR A 174 3.14 6.01 7.14
CA TYR A 174 3.02 6.92 8.28
C TYR A 174 3.63 6.25 9.51
N PRO A 175 4.87 6.62 9.90
CA PRO A 175 5.50 6.02 11.05
C PRO A 175 4.63 6.23 12.29
N GLU A 176 4.52 5.13 13.03
CA GLU A 176 3.89 4.96 14.32
C GLU A 176 3.99 6.20 15.22
N MET A 177 2.87 6.89 15.41
CA MET A 177 2.60 7.50 16.71
C MET A 177 1.63 6.57 17.45
N ASN A 178 2.19 5.54 18.06
CA ASN A 178 1.43 4.67 18.95
C ASN A 178 0.77 5.54 20.02
N ALA A 179 -0.49 5.22 20.34
CA ALA A 179 -1.36 5.89 21.30
C ALA A 179 -0.82 5.92 22.76
N GLU A 180 0.46 5.62 22.99
CA GLU A 180 1.15 5.69 24.29
C GLU A 180 2.58 6.25 24.22
N GLY A 181 3.05 6.76 23.08
CA GLY A 181 4.34 7.48 23.03
C GLY A 181 5.59 6.68 23.46
N ARG A 182 5.56 5.34 23.37
CA ARG A 182 6.69 4.48 23.72
C ARG A 182 7.22 3.76 22.47
N VAL A 183 8.38 4.19 21.97
CA VAL A 183 9.15 3.46 20.96
C VAL A 183 9.82 2.26 21.63
N ARG A 184 9.54 1.04 21.16
CA ARG A 184 10.37 -0.12 21.48
C ARG A 184 11.63 -0.04 20.61
N GLY A 185 12.77 0.24 21.23
CA GLY A 185 14.10 0.06 20.64
C GLY A 185 14.68 1.28 19.89
N GLY A 186 15.14 2.28 20.64
CA GLY A 186 16.19 3.20 20.18
C GLY A 186 15.79 4.32 19.22
N TRP A 187 16.55 5.41 19.28
CA TRP A 187 16.38 6.61 18.45
C TRP A 187 16.51 6.27 16.95
N LEU A 188 15.71 6.92 16.11
CA LEU A 188 15.94 6.98 14.66
C LEU A 188 17.40 7.40 14.44
N ARG A 189 18.22 6.48 13.94
CA ARG A 189 19.59 6.80 13.53
C ARG A 189 19.46 7.59 12.22
N VAL A 190 19.64 8.91 12.33
CA VAL A 190 19.72 9.80 11.15
C VAL A 190 20.86 9.30 10.27
N SER A 191 20.61 9.17 8.98
CA SER A 191 21.59 8.79 7.97
C SER A 191 22.79 9.76 8.04
N PRO A 192 24.05 9.30 7.97
CA PRO A 192 25.22 10.18 7.97
C PRO A 192 25.19 11.28 6.88
N SER A 193 24.45 11.05 5.79
CA SER A 193 24.26 11.99 4.68
C SER A 193 23.30 13.16 4.99
N GLU A 194 22.52 13.11 6.08
CA GLU A 194 21.52 14.12 6.44
C GLU A 194 21.97 15.04 7.61
N GLN A 195 23.18 14.83 8.13
CA GLN A 195 23.78 15.66 9.17
C GLN A 195 24.01 17.15 8.77
N PRO A 196 24.41 17.49 7.52
CA PRO A 196 24.73 18.88 7.17
C PRO A 196 23.51 19.82 7.18
N SER A 197 22.31 19.30 6.88
CA SER A 197 21.07 20.10 6.84
C SER A 197 20.52 20.43 8.23
N LEU A 198 20.79 19.55 9.20
CA LEU A 198 20.47 19.74 10.62
C LEU A 198 21.46 20.69 11.30
N GLU A 199 22.72 20.70 10.88
CA GLU A 199 23.72 21.69 11.33
C GLU A 199 23.43 23.10 10.81
N LEU A 200 22.94 23.24 9.57
CA LEU A 200 22.54 24.55 9.06
C LEU A 200 21.28 25.10 9.77
N ALA A 201 20.35 24.22 10.15
CA ALA A 201 19.18 24.56 10.95
C ALA A 201 19.54 24.89 12.41
N SER A 202 20.58 24.28 12.98
CA SER A 202 21.08 24.64 14.31
C SER A 202 21.83 25.97 14.30
N GLN A 203 22.62 26.26 13.26
CA GLN A 203 23.37 27.51 13.10
C GLN A 203 22.49 28.75 12.90
N THR A 204 21.28 28.58 12.35
CA THR A 204 20.32 29.70 12.16
C THR A 204 19.41 29.93 13.36
N PHE A 205 19.12 28.91 14.19
CA PHE A 205 18.18 29.02 15.32
C PHE A 205 18.83 29.38 16.66
N VAL A 206 20.11 29.07 16.86
CA VAL A 206 20.81 29.33 18.14
C VAL A 206 20.90 30.83 18.49
N PRO A 207 21.21 31.77 17.56
CA PRO A 207 21.34 33.18 17.90
C PRO A 207 20.02 33.85 18.30
N ALA A 208 18.89 33.40 17.73
CA ALA A 208 17.56 33.93 18.05
C ALA A 208 17.04 33.48 19.43
N LEU A 209 17.64 32.42 20.01
CA LEU A 209 17.28 31.86 21.31
C LEU A 209 18.17 32.37 22.45
N GLU A 210 19.42 32.76 22.19
CA GLU A 210 20.31 33.37 23.20
C GLU A 210 19.80 34.74 23.68
N ASN A 211 19.17 35.53 22.81
CA ASN A 211 18.56 36.82 23.17
C ASN A 211 17.32 36.71 24.08
N CYS A 212 16.78 35.51 24.28
CA CYS A 212 15.56 35.32 25.06
C CYS A 212 15.82 34.87 26.52
N CYS A 213 17.07 34.53 26.89
CA CYS A 213 17.37 33.82 28.14
C CYS A 213 18.47 34.46 29.00
N SER A 214 18.47 35.79 29.16
CA SER A 214 19.27 36.45 30.20
C SER A 214 18.71 36.28 31.63
N SER A 215 17.62 35.51 31.86
CA SER A 215 16.88 35.56 33.14
C SER A 215 16.47 34.23 33.79
N VAL A 216 16.88 33.05 33.31
CA VAL A 216 16.52 31.79 34.01
C VAL A 216 17.70 30.80 34.05
N GLY A 217 18.32 30.70 35.23
CA GLY A 217 19.57 29.99 35.47
C GLY A 217 19.47 28.47 35.64
N GLU A 218 18.82 27.74 34.73
CA GLU A 218 18.87 26.26 34.74
C GLU A 218 19.02 25.68 33.33
N LYS A 219 20.26 25.31 32.97
CA LYS A 219 20.63 24.72 31.67
C LYS A 219 19.81 23.46 31.30
N SER A 220 19.34 22.71 32.30
CA SER A 220 18.57 21.47 32.10
C SER A 220 17.15 21.71 31.56
N VAL A 221 16.51 22.80 31.97
CA VAL A 221 15.16 23.19 31.50
C VAL A 221 15.23 23.69 30.06
N PHE A 222 16.29 24.43 29.72
CA PHE A 222 16.56 24.91 28.36
C PHE A 222 16.77 23.76 27.38
N GLU A 223 17.65 22.79 27.70
CA GLU A 223 17.85 21.62 26.84
C GLU A 223 16.55 20.84 26.62
N ARG A 224 15.72 20.70 27.66
CA ARG A 224 14.43 20.01 27.56
C ARG A 224 13.44 20.78 26.67
N CYS A 225 13.41 22.10 26.77
CA CYS A 225 12.53 22.96 25.99
C CYS A 225 12.95 23.02 24.51
N LEU A 226 14.26 23.15 24.25
CA LEU A 226 14.84 23.13 22.91
C LEU A 226 14.59 21.79 22.22
N ARG A 227 14.83 20.68 22.91
CA ARG A 227 14.57 19.32 22.41
C ARG A 227 13.09 19.11 22.10
N ASN A 228 12.18 19.65 22.93
CA ASN A 228 10.74 19.63 22.67
C ASN A 228 10.32 20.51 21.49
N LYS A 229 10.98 21.66 21.27
CA LYS A 229 10.67 22.57 20.16
C LYS A 229 11.18 22.03 18.83
N ILE A 230 12.41 21.51 18.79
CA ILE A 230 12.97 20.78 17.64
C ILE A 230 12.10 19.57 17.32
N ARG A 231 11.66 18.80 18.33
CA ARG A 231 10.75 17.66 18.14
C ARG A 231 9.41 18.09 17.52
N LYS A 232 8.83 19.22 17.94
CA LYS A 232 7.59 19.76 17.35
C LYS A 232 7.77 20.23 15.92
N GLU A 233 8.91 20.84 15.58
CA GLU A 233 9.21 21.28 14.21
C GLU A 233 9.54 20.10 13.29
N LEU A 234 10.35 19.14 13.73
CA LEU A 234 10.58 17.88 13.00
C LEU A 234 9.26 17.12 12.80
N PHE A 235 8.37 17.13 13.79
CA PHE A 235 7.03 16.57 13.68
C PHE A 235 6.16 17.32 12.65
N SER A 236 6.19 18.65 12.66
CA SER A 236 5.52 19.51 11.68
C SER A 236 6.04 19.28 10.26
N LEU A 237 7.36 19.14 10.10
CA LEU A 237 8.03 18.86 8.82
C LEU A 237 7.74 17.43 8.32
N ALA A 238 7.76 16.43 9.20
CA ALA A 238 7.35 15.06 8.86
C ALA A 238 5.86 14.99 8.46
N LYS A 239 4.99 15.73 9.15
CA LYS A 239 3.57 15.88 8.80
C LYS A 239 3.39 16.56 7.44
N ARG A 240 4.20 17.58 7.11
CA ARG A 240 4.20 18.25 5.79
C ARG A 240 4.76 17.35 4.68
N ARG A 241 5.74 16.50 4.98
CA ARG A 241 6.38 15.59 4.01
C ARG A 241 5.50 14.38 3.69
N ASN A 242 4.90 13.76 4.71
CA ASN A 242 4.00 12.61 4.54
C ASN A 242 2.58 13.04 4.11
N GLY A 243 2.12 14.23 4.50
CA GLY A 243 0.79 14.74 4.13
C GLY A 243 0.60 15.00 2.63
N LYS A 244 1.67 15.02 1.82
CA LYS A 244 1.58 15.17 0.36
C LYS A 244 1.02 13.92 -0.35
N GLU A 245 1.15 12.74 0.24
CA GLU A 245 0.70 11.51 -0.41
C GLU A 245 -0.77 11.18 -0.07
N LEU A 246 -1.26 11.59 1.11
CA LEU A 246 -2.70 11.64 1.39
C LEU A 246 -3.40 12.82 0.70
N GLN A 247 -2.68 13.70 -0.01
CA GLN A 247 -3.27 14.72 -0.88
C GLN A 247 -3.63 14.16 -2.26
N ASP A 248 -3.02 13.04 -2.67
CA ASP A 248 -3.28 12.34 -3.95
C ASP A 248 -3.44 10.83 -3.70
N LEU A 249 -4.58 10.44 -3.12
CA LEU A 249 -4.94 9.03 -2.99
C LEU A 249 -5.27 8.46 -4.38
N PRO A 250 -4.69 7.31 -4.80
CA PRO A 250 -5.01 6.71 -6.09
C PRO A 250 -6.51 6.45 -6.24
N ARG A 251 -7.14 6.90 -7.33
CA ARG A 251 -8.59 6.73 -7.52
C ARG A 251 -9.05 5.27 -7.45
N GLU A 252 -8.18 4.34 -7.81
CA GLU A 252 -8.41 2.89 -7.77
C GLU A 252 -8.63 2.32 -6.37
N VAL A 253 -8.12 2.96 -5.30
CA VAL A 253 -8.41 2.50 -3.92
C VAL A 253 -9.83 2.83 -3.46
N PHE A 254 -10.56 3.68 -4.20
CA PHE A 254 -11.92 4.04 -3.87
C PHE A 254 -12.94 3.15 -4.57
N ALA A 255 -13.91 2.66 -3.80
CA ALA A 255 -15.12 2.10 -4.36
C ALA A 255 -15.94 3.19 -5.07
N VAL A 256 -16.55 2.83 -6.19
CA VAL A 256 -17.37 3.75 -7.00
C VAL A 256 -18.54 4.28 -6.20
N ASP A 257 -18.83 5.60 -6.30
CA ASP A 257 -20.04 6.14 -5.71
C ASP A 257 -21.27 5.49 -6.37
N PRO A 258 -22.16 4.82 -5.61
CA PRO A 258 -23.30 4.10 -6.17
C PRO A 258 -24.32 4.98 -6.90
N THR A 259 -24.17 6.30 -6.84
CA THR A 259 -25.01 7.24 -7.59
C THR A 259 -24.44 7.65 -8.95
N ASN A 260 -23.18 7.30 -9.23
CA ASN A 260 -22.64 7.38 -10.58
C ASN A 260 -23.25 6.25 -11.42
N ILE A 261 -23.96 6.63 -12.49
CA ILE A 261 -24.79 5.75 -13.31
C ILE A 261 -23.89 4.89 -14.19
N CYS A 262 -23.42 3.76 -13.67
CA CYS A 262 -22.95 2.64 -14.49
C CYS A 262 -23.61 1.35 -13.98
N GLN A 263 -24.27 0.68 -14.93
CA GLN A 263 -25.09 -0.53 -14.84
C GLN A 263 -24.75 -1.41 -13.63
N THR A 264 -25.55 -1.29 -12.58
CA THR A 264 -25.46 -2.17 -11.41
C THR A 264 -26.10 -3.51 -11.77
N PRO A 265 -25.46 -4.65 -11.48
CA PRO A 265 -26.17 -5.93 -11.52
C PRO A 265 -27.40 -5.85 -10.61
N ASN A 266 -28.55 -6.29 -11.13
CA ASN A 266 -29.88 -6.09 -10.52
C ASN A 266 -30.07 -6.79 -9.16
N THR A 267 -29.05 -7.46 -8.66
CA THR A 267 -29.02 -8.29 -7.45
C THR A 267 -28.14 -7.71 -6.33
N GLU A 268 -27.45 -6.60 -6.56
CA GLU A 268 -26.52 -6.04 -5.58
C GLU A 268 -27.25 -5.33 -4.43
N VAL A 269 -26.83 -5.61 -3.19
CA VAL A 269 -27.36 -4.95 -1.98
C VAL A 269 -26.82 -3.53 -1.88
N LEU A 270 -27.70 -2.56 -1.66
CA LEU A 270 -27.36 -1.14 -1.61
C LEU A 270 -27.68 -0.54 -0.24
N TYR A 271 -26.73 0.23 0.31
CA TYR A 271 -26.88 0.89 1.60
C TYR A 271 -27.16 2.38 1.42
N ARG A 272 -28.25 2.86 2.02
CA ARG A 272 -28.73 4.24 1.88
C ARG A 272 -28.71 4.96 3.22
N CYS A 273 -28.45 6.27 3.19
CA CYS A 273 -28.57 7.11 4.38
C CYS A 273 -30.01 7.07 4.92
N ARG A 274 -30.17 6.77 6.22
CA ARG A 274 -31.50 6.68 6.86
C ARG A 274 -32.26 8.02 6.89
N LYS A 275 -31.55 9.16 6.90
CA LYS A 275 -32.14 10.50 6.95
C LYS A 275 -32.65 11.00 5.58
N CYS A 276 -31.89 10.76 4.49
CA CYS A 276 -32.18 11.38 3.19
C CYS A 276 -32.26 10.41 2.01
N ARG A 277 -32.10 9.10 2.28
CA ARG A 277 -32.15 7.97 1.34
C ARG A 277 -31.15 8.02 0.18
N ARG A 278 -30.18 8.93 0.23
CA ARG A 278 -28.98 8.97 -0.65
C ARG A 278 -28.25 7.63 -0.55
N ALA A 279 -27.95 6.99 -1.67
CA ALA A 279 -27.11 5.80 -1.70
C ALA A 279 -25.67 6.15 -1.28
N LEU A 280 -25.06 5.31 -0.45
CA LEU A 280 -23.75 5.55 0.15
C LEU A 280 -22.73 4.52 -0.27
N PHE A 281 -23.05 3.23 -0.20
CA PHE A 281 -22.11 2.16 -0.59
C PHE A 281 -22.87 0.90 -0.97
N ARG A 282 -22.17 -0.03 -1.62
CA ARG A 282 -22.68 -1.33 -2.05
C ARG A 282 -22.24 -2.42 -1.07
N GLY A 283 -22.95 -3.54 -1.04
CA GLY A 283 -22.57 -4.71 -0.25
C GLY A 283 -21.17 -5.25 -0.61
N SER A 284 -20.79 -5.15 -1.89
CA SER A 284 -19.45 -5.50 -2.37
C SER A 284 -18.32 -4.65 -1.76
N SER A 285 -18.63 -3.45 -1.26
CA SER A 285 -17.65 -2.57 -0.61
C SER A 285 -17.45 -2.89 0.87
N ILE A 286 -18.20 -3.83 1.46
CA ILE A 286 -18.09 -4.17 2.89
C ILE A 286 -16.89 -5.09 3.11
N LEU A 287 -16.01 -4.67 4.02
CA LEU A 287 -14.84 -5.43 4.46
C LEU A 287 -15.21 -6.23 5.72
N SER A 288 -15.57 -7.50 5.52
CA SER A 288 -15.81 -8.43 6.61
C SER A 288 -14.52 -8.72 7.39
N HIS A 289 -14.64 -8.94 8.70
CA HIS A 289 -13.56 -9.41 9.56
C HIS A 289 -14.05 -10.55 10.44
N VAL A 290 -13.13 -11.45 10.82
CA VAL A 290 -13.41 -12.51 11.79
C VAL A 290 -13.73 -11.85 13.14
N GLU A 291 -14.84 -12.25 13.77
CA GLU A 291 -15.25 -11.73 15.07
C GLU A 291 -14.12 -11.92 16.09
N GLY A 292 -13.78 -10.85 16.82
CA GLY A 292 -12.81 -10.91 17.90
C GLY A 292 -13.40 -11.59 19.13
N SER A 293 -12.56 -11.87 20.12
CA SER A 293 -12.97 -12.40 21.43
C SER A 293 -13.66 -11.36 22.33
N GLY A 294 -14.02 -10.18 21.80
CA GLY A 294 -14.69 -9.11 22.55
C GLY A 294 -16.02 -9.54 23.16
N PRO A 295 -16.96 -10.17 22.43
CA PRO A 295 -18.24 -10.61 22.99
C PRO A 295 -18.06 -11.61 24.13
N THR A 296 -17.04 -12.46 24.06
CA THR A 296 -16.69 -13.43 25.11
C THR A 296 -15.98 -12.79 26.31
N ALA A 297 -15.15 -11.77 26.12
CA ALA A 297 -14.44 -11.08 27.20
C ALA A 297 -15.38 -10.27 28.11
N PHE A 298 -16.52 -9.82 27.58
CA PHE A 298 -17.59 -9.13 28.34
C PHE A 298 -18.79 -10.05 28.69
N ALA A 299 -18.71 -11.36 28.41
CA ALA A 299 -19.80 -12.32 28.63
C ALA A 299 -20.04 -12.68 30.11
N HIS A 300 -19.16 -12.29 31.03
CA HIS A 300 -19.30 -12.56 32.48
C HIS A 300 -20.52 -11.88 33.16
N LYS A 301 -21.44 -11.27 32.41
CA LYS A 301 -22.65 -10.65 32.95
C LYS A 301 -23.98 -11.14 32.38
N ARG A 302 -24.00 -12.21 31.58
CA ARG A 302 -25.27 -12.88 31.20
C ARG A 302 -25.13 -14.39 31.29
N ILE A 303 -25.30 -14.89 32.51
CA ILE A 303 -25.73 -16.28 32.75
C ILE A 303 -27.27 -16.25 32.76
N THR A 304 -27.89 -17.32 32.23
CA THR A 304 -29.30 -17.54 31.80
C THR A 304 -29.50 -17.19 30.31
N ASP A 305 -29.76 -18.12 29.39
CA ASP A 305 -29.99 -19.57 29.46
C ASP A 305 -29.40 -20.26 28.22
N SER A 306 -28.97 -21.49 28.43
CA SER A 306 -28.46 -22.41 27.41
C SER A 306 -29.60 -22.98 26.55
N ALA A 307 -29.51 -22.82 25.23
CA ALA A 307 -30.16 -23.72 24.28
C ALA A 307 -29.38 -23.76 22.96
N GLN A 308 -29.08 -24.98 22.52
CA GLN A 308 -28.46 -25.34 21.25
C GLN A 308 -29.27 -24.83 20.05
N LEU A 309 -28.61 -24.52 18.93
CA LEU A 309 -28.73 -25.24 17.64
C LEU A 309 -28.10 -24.42 16.49
N CYS A 310 -27.58 -25.16 15.50
CA CYS A 310 -27.01 -24.71 14.25
C CYS A 310 -27.92 -23.74 13.48
N GLY A 311 -27.37 -22.64 12.95
CA GLY A 311 -28.07 -21.76 12.00
C GLY A 311 -27.46 -20.37 11.85
N ASP A 312 -26.88 -20.12 10.67
CA ASP A 312 -26.63 -18.81 10.03
C ASP A 312 -25.98 -17.69 10.88
N SER A 313 -24.66 -17.58 10.81
CA SER A 313 -23.81 -16.58 11.48
C SER A 313 -24.04 -15.15 10.95
N ARG A 314 -25.20 -14.56 11.23
CA ARG A 314 -25.49 -13.14 11.00
C ARG A 314 -24.84 -12.25 12.07
N GLU A 315 -23.67 -11.75 11.72
CA GLU A 315 -22.92 -10.56 12.20
C GLU A 315 -23.39 -9.85 13.50
N LYS A 316 -22.64 -10.03 14.60
CA LYS A 316 -22.89 -9.35 15.89
C LYS A 316 -22.32 -7.92 16.00
N CYS A 317 -21.77 -7.38 14.92
CA CYS A 317 -21.11 -6.06 14.93
C CYS A 317 -22.11 -4.90 14.74
N THR A 318 -21.89 -3.78 15.45
CA THR A 318 -22.78 -2.59 15.41
C THR A 318 -22.54 -1.68 14.20
N SER A 319 -21.44 -1.91 13.46
CA SER A 319 -21.00 -1.09 12.34
C SER A 319 -20.57 -1.95 11.17
N TYR A 320 -20.73 -1.40 9.96
CA TYR A 320 -20.07 -1.87 8.75
C TYR A 320 -18.69 -1.21 8.66
N PHE A 321 -17.69 -1.98 8.27
CA PHE A 321 -16.40 -1.46 7.81
C PHE A 321 -16.39 -1.59 6.30
N THR A 322 -16.05 -0.52 5.59
CA THR A 322 -16.11 -0.51 4.12
C THR A 322 -14.76 -0.14 3.52
N GLU A 323 -14.58 -0.43 2.23
CA GLU A 323 -13.64 0.31 1.40
C GLU A 323 -14.03 1.81 1.44
N PRO A 324 -13.06 2.73 1.31
CA PRO A 324 -13.38 4.13 1.15
C PRO A 324 -14.14 4.29 -0.17
N VAL A 325 -15.27 4.99 -0.13
CA VAL A 325 -16.07 5.26 -1.35
C VAL A 325 -15.69 6.63 -1.89
N GLN A 326 -15.78 6.84 -3.20
CA GLN A 326 -15.41 8.12 -3.85
C GLN A 326 -15.99 9.36 -3.15
N TRP A 327 -17.23 9.35 -2.67
CA TRP A 327 -17.80 10.51 -1.95
C TRP A 327 -17.12 10.82 -0.61
N MET A 328 -16.37 9.87 -0.05
CA MET A 328 -15.59 10.06 1.18
C MET A 328 -14.28 10.81 0.93
N GLU A 329 -13.77 10.79 -0.31
CA GLU A 329 -12.46 11.36 -0.68
C GLU A 329 -12.21 12.75 -0.06
N PRO A 330 -13.11 13.74 -0.15
CA PRO A 330 -12.85 15.07 0.43
C PRO A 330 -12.65 15.07 1.95
N ALA A 331 -13.21 14.08 2.67
CA ALA A 331 -13.04 13.96 4.11
C ALA A 331 -11.74 13.23 4.49
N LEU A 332 -11.18 12.43 3.58
CA LEU A 332 -10.01 11.60 3.83
C LEU A 332 -8.69 12.30 3.48
N LEU A 333 -8.71 13.21 2.51
CA LEU A 333 -7.50 13.85 2.00
C LEU A 333 -6.79 14.68 3.09
N GLY A 334 -5.51 14.39 3.30
CA GLY A 334 -4.65 15.11 4.24
C GLY A 334 -4.94 14.90 5.73
N VAL A 335 -5.85 13.99 6.11
CA VAL A 335 -6.26 13.77 7.51
C VAL A 335 -6.17 12.29 7.91
N MET A 336 -5.65 12.01 9.12
CA MET A 336 -5.44 10.63 9.61
C MET A 336 -6.68 9.97 10.24
N GLU A 337 -7.62 10.76 10.73
CA GLU A 337 -8.88 10.29 11.32
C GLU A 337 -9.92 11.39 11.28
N GLY A 338 -11.20 11.03 11.26
CA GLY A 338 -12.26 12.01 11.16
C GLY A 338 -13.66 11.43 11.16
N GLN A 339 -14.64 12.28 10.85
CA GLN A 339 -16.04 11.90 10.79
C GLN A 339 -16.47 11.69 9.34
N LEU A 340 -17.28 10.67 9.12
CA LEU A 340 -17.95 10.45 7.84
C LEU A 340 -19.35 11.05 7.89
N LEU A 341 -19.59 12.08 7.08
CA LEU A 341 -20.86 12.79 6.97
C LEU A 341 -21.55 12.42 5.65
N CYS A 342 -22.88 12.33 5.66
CA CYS A 342 -23.63 12.11 4.42
C CYS A 342 -23.45 13.31 3.47
N PRO A 343 -23.06 13.09 2.20
CA PRO A 343 -22.80 14.19 1.26
C PRO A 343 -24.07 14.98 0.89
N LYS A 344 -25.27 14.41 1.08
CA LYS A 344 -26.54 15.07 0.78
C LYS A 344 -27.12 15.85 1.95
N CYS A 345 -27.10 15.30 3.17
CA CYS A 345 -27.84 15.86 4.31
C CYS A 345 -27.00 16.10 5.56
N THR A 346 -25.68 15.95 5.43
CA THR A 346 -24.63 16.20 6.45
C THR A 346 -24.79 15.46 7.77
N SER A 347 -25.73 14.50 7.87
CA SER A 347 -25.88 13.67 9.06
C SER A 347 -24.65 12.79 9.26
N LYS A 348 -24.17 12.69 10.51
CA LYS A 348 -23.06 11.80 10.88
C LYS A 348 -23.43 10.33 10.64
N LEU A 349 -22.65 9.66 9.78
CA LEU A 349 -22.80 8.26 9.42
C LEU A 349 -21.85 7.36 10.22
N GLY A 350 -20.67 7.87 10.56
CA GLY A 350 -19.67 7.16 11.35
C GLY A 350 -18.34 7.91 11.43
N SER A 351 -17.23 7.17 11.41
CA SER A 351 -15.86 7.65 11.58
C SER A 351 -14.91 6.96 10.61
N PHE A 352 -13.74 7.54 10.39
CA PHE A 352 -12.63 6.84 9.77
C PHE A 352 -11.35 7.04 10.59
N SER A 353 -10.47 6.07 10.52
CA SER A 353 -9.12 6.10 11.07
C SER A 353 -8.19 5.29 10.17
N TRP A 354 -7.19 5.96 9.60
CA TRP A 354 -6.13 5.31 8.84
C TRP A 354 -5.29 4.38 9.73
N ARG A 355 -5.20 4.64 11.03
CA ARG A 355 -4.54 3.75 12.00
C ARG A 355 -5.37 2.52 12.37
N GLY A 356 -6.63 2.52 11.96
CA GLY A 356 -7.61 1.54 12.36
C GLY A 356 -8.37 1.93 13.61
N GLU A 357 -9.41 1.14 13.89
CA GLU A 357 -10.33 1.32 15.01
C GLU A 357 -10.77 -0.06 15.51
N GLN A 358 -11.08 -0.16 16.80
CA GLN A 358 -11.56 -1.41 17.40
C GLN A 358 -13.07 -1.58 17.10
N CYS A 359 -13.42 -2.68 16.45
CA CYS A 359 -14.82 -3.05 16.24
C CYS A 359 -15.49 -3.44 17.58
N SER A 360 -16.83 -3.36 17.65
CA SER A 360 -17.60 -3.80 18.82
C SER A 360 -17.43 -5.28 19.18
N CYS A 361 -16.97 -6.13 18.24
CA CYS A 361 -16.59 -7.51 18.51
C CYS A 361 -15.17 -7.64 19.10
N GLY A 362 -14.47 -6.53 19.35
CA GLY A 362 -13.11 -6.50 19.87
C GLY A 362 -12.00 -6.67 18.82
N ARG A 363 -12.33 -6.98 17.56
CA ARG A 363 -11.34 -7.08 16.47
C ARG A 363 -10.82 -5.69 16.07
N TRP A 364 -9.51 -5.54 15.97
CA TRP A 364 -8.89 -4.35 15.40
C TRP A 364 -9.00 -4.38 13.87
N VAL A 365 -9.51 -3.30 13.27
CA VAL A 365 -9.67 -3.17 11.82
C VAL A 365 -8.78 -2.03 11.33
N THR A 366 -7.85 -2.30 10.41
CA THR A 366 -6.96 -1.29 9.82
C THR A 366 -6.90 -1.43 8.30
N PRO A 367 -7.02 -0.32 7.54
CA PRO A 367 -7.61 0.95 7.99
C PRO A 367 -9.11 0.78 8.29
N ALA A 368 -9.67 1.69 9.08
CA ALA A 368 -11.08 1.65 9.48
C ALA A 368 -11.87 2.77 8.80
N PHE A 369 -12.81 2.41 7.93
CA PHE A 369 -13.87 3.32 7.45
C PHE A 369 -15.20 2.78 7.96
N GLN A 370 -15.61 3.30 9.11
CA GLN A 370 -16.71 2.76 9.90
C GLN A 370 -18.02 3.51 9.59
N ILE A 371 -19.06 2.78 9.23
CA ILE A 371 -20.42 3.30 9.08
C ILE A 371 -21.35 2.54 10.03
N HIS A 372 -22.07 3.28 10.88
CA HIS A 372 -22.92 2.68 11.90
C HIS A 372 -24.18 2.08 11.25
N LYS A 373 -24.51 0.82 11.59
CA LYS A 373 -25.70 0.13 11.05
C LYS A 373 -26.99 0.92 11.33
N SER A 374 -27.06 1.61 12.47
CA SER A 374 -28.22 2.44 12.86
C SER A 374 -28.46 3.69 11.99
N ARG A 375 -27.47 4.11 11.20
CA ARG A 375 -27.48 5.32 10.35
C ARG A 375 -27.79 5.04 8.88
N VAL A 376 -27.87 3.76 8.50
CA VAL A 376 -28.09 3.34 7.11
C VAL A 376 -29.18 2.28 7.01
N ASP A 377 -29.88 2.25 5.88
CA ASP A 377 -30.86 1.23 5.55
C ASP A 377 -30.28 0.31 4.46
N GLU A 378 -30.41 -1.00 4.66
CA GLU A 378 -30.11 -2.01 3.64
C GLU A 378 -31.29 -2.11 2.67
N VAL A 379 -31.02 -1.96 1.36
CA VAL A 379 -32.02 -2.10 0.31
C VAL A 379 -31.55 -3.15 -0.68
N ARG A 380 -32.35 -4.22 -0.81
CA ARG A 380 -32.14 -5.25 -1.83
C ARG A 380 -32.98 -4.92 -3.05
N THR A 381 -32.33 -4.72 -4.18
CA THR A 381 -33.03 -4.67 -5.47
C THR A 381 -33.44 -6.10 -5.82
N LEU A 382 -34.74 -6.38 -5.77
CA LEU A 382 -35.29 -7.62 -6.30
C LEU A 382 -35.46 -7.44 -7.81
N PRO A 383 -35.10 -8.43 -8.64
CA PRO A 383 -35.44 -8.42 -10.05
C PRO A 383 -36.96 -8.54 -10.19
N GLY A 384 -37.64 -7.40 -10.40
CA GLY A 384 -39.04 -7.29 -10.84
C GLY A 384 -40.09 -8.11 -10.08
N GLY A 385 -40.72 -7.52 -9.06
CA GLY A 385 -41.96 -8.07 -8.49
C GLY A 385 -42.43 -7.30 -7.27
N ASN A 386 -43.53 -6.55 -7.43
CA ASN A 386 -44.38 -5.83 -6.46
C ASN A 386 -43.85 -5.55 -5.03
N PHE A 387 -43.81 -4.25 -4.71
CA PHE A 387 -43.54 -3.70 -3.39
C PHE A 387 -44.48 -4.27 -2.31
N GLN A 388 -43.92 -5.00 -1.36
CA GLN A 388 -44.45 -5.05 0.00
C GLN A 388 -43.37 -4.55 0.96
N THR A 389 -43.59 -3.36 1.51
CA THR A 389 -42.77 -2.80 2.59
C THR A 389 -43.06 -3.57 3.89
N ALA A 390 -42.16 -4.45 4.29
CA ALA A 390 -42.13 -4.94 5.67
C ALA A 390 -41.58 -3.83 6.57
N LYS A 391 -42.43 -3.33 7.47
CA LYS A 391 -42.02 -2.49 8.61
C LYS A 391 -41.55 -3.42 9.74
N THR A 392 -40.38 -3.16 10.28
CA THR A 392 -39.96 -3.64 11.60
C THR A 392 -39.75 -2.46 12.52
#